data_AF-A0AAW2QV46-F1
#
_entry.id   AF-A0AAW2QV46-F1
#
_cell.length_a   1.000
_cell.length_b   1.000
_cell.length_c   1.000
_cell.angle_alpha   90.00
_cell.angle_beta   90.00
_cell.angle_gamma   90.00
#
_symmetry.space_group_name_H-M   'P 1'
#
loop_
_entity.id
_entity.type
_entity.pdbx_description
1 polymer ?
#
loop_
_entity_poly.entity_id
_entity_poly.type
_entity_poly.pdbx_seq_one_letter_code
_entity_poly.pdbx_strand_id
1 'polypeptide(L)'
;MQIKVKCSCGESNCPEWAIVELQGVVEAQPSFENRLQNLQIGVLCRPSSQENYTFTVGYHELTGTKVSLKKPILVLKKIKLRKRRRGGG
;
A
#
# COMPACT_ATOMS: atom_id res chain seq x y z
N MET A 1 -8.92 -0.58 -5.03
CA MET A 1 -7.62 0.13 -4.86
C MET A 1 -6.68 -0.73 -4.02
N GLN A 2 -5.37 -0.77 -4.30
CA GLN A 2 -4.40 -1.58 -3.54
C GLN A 2 -3.41 -0.68 -2.80
N ILE A 3 -3.37 -0.78 -1.48
CA ILE A 3 -2.43 -0.03 -0.63
C ILE A 3 -1.29 -0.95 -0.25
N LYS A 4 -0.06 -0.45 -0.45
CA LYS A 4 1.17 -1.15 -0.05
C LYS A 4 1.61 -0.61 1.29
N VAL A 5 1.65 -1.47 2.30
CA VAL A 5 2.07 -1.08 3.65
C VAL A 5 3.49 -1.59 3.89
N LYS A 6 4.37 -0.70 4.36
CA LYS A 6 5.70 -1.06 4.86
C LYS A 6 5.55 -1.49 6.32
N CYS A 7 6.03 -2.68 6.66
CA CYS A 7 5.90 -3.22 8.02
C CYS A 7 6.67 -2.37 9.05
N SER A 8 6.17 -2.31 10.29
CA SER A 8 6.72 -1.57 11.43
C SER A 8 7.81 -2.36 12.19
N CYS A 9 8.49 -3.31 11.53
CA CYS A 9 9.48 -4.21 12.13
C CYS A 9 10.76 -3.55 12.68
N GLY A 10 10.91 -2.22 12.62
CA GLY A 10 12.00 -1.50 13.30
C GLY A 10 13.42 -1.73 12.78
N GLU A 11 13.65 -2.71 11.90
CA GLU A 11 14.97 -3.00 11.35
C GLU A 11 15.23 -2.26 10.03
N SER A 12 16.51 -1.90 9.84
CA SER A 12 17.05 -1.15 8.69
C SER A 12 16.82 -1.81 7.32
N ASN A 13 16.19 -2.99 7.28
CA ASN A 13 16.05 -3.82 6.09
C ASN A 13 14.71 -4.57 6.02
N CYS A 14 13.58 -3.98 6.46
CA CYS A 14 12.26 -4.62 6.33
C CYS A 14 11.97 -5.03 4.86
N PRO A 15 12.05 -6.33 4.51
CA PRO A 15 11.93 -6.81 3.12
C PRO A 15 10.48 -7.14 2.74
N GLU A 16 9.57 -7.13 3.70
CA GLU A 16 8.22 -7.65 3.54
C GLU A 16 7.23 -6.54 3.19
N TRP A 17 6.61 -6.70 2.03
CA TRP A 17 5.51 -5.88 1.55
C TRP A 17 4.19 -6.59 1.84
N ALA A 18 3.19 -5.84 2.31
CA ALA A 18 1.82 -6.31 2.37
C ALA A 18 0.96 -5.61 1.31
N ILE A 19 -0.03 -6.33 0.77
CA ILE A 19 -1.08 -5.78 -0.08
C ILE A 19 -2.35 -5.71 0.76
N VAL A 20 -2.93 -4.52 0.89
CA VAL A 20 -4.26 -4.32 1.46
C VAL A 20 -5.21 -4.00 0.32
N GLU A 21 -6.25 -4.82 0.18
CA GLU A 21 -7.31 -4.64 -0.81
C GLU A 21 -8.58 -4.14 -0.11
N LEU A 22 -9.16 -3.07 -0.66
CA LEU A 22 -10.41 -2.48 -0.18
C LEU A 22 -11.46 -2.55 -1.28
N GLN A 23 -12.65 -3.02 -0.92
CA GLN A 23 -13.82 -3.00 -1.81
C GLN A 23 -14.41 -1.59 -1.82
N GLY A 24 -13.95 -0.76 -2.75
CA GLY A 24 -14.37 0.63 -2.90
C GLY A 24 -13.24 1.53 -3.39
N VAL A 25 -13.42 2.83 -3.18
CA VAL A 25 -12.48 3.89 -3.53
C VAL A 25 -12.02 4.59 -2.26
N VAL A 26 -10.72 4.86 -2.13
CA VAL A 26 -10.19 5.72 -1.05
C VAL A 26 -10.17 7.14 -1.59
N GLU A 27 -11.04 7.97 -1.05
CA GLU A 27 -11.12 9.39 -1.39
C GLU A 27 -10.08 10.18 -0.60
N ALA A 28 -9.19 10.86 -1.31
CA ALA A 28 -8.25 11.80 -0.70
C ALA A 28 -8.89 13.18 -0.64
N GLN A 29 -8.64 13.94 0.44
CA GLN A 29 -9.04 15.34 0.42
C GLN A 29 -8.31 16.08 -0.72
N PRO A 30 -8.95 17.08 -1.36
CA PRO A 30 -8.37 17.78 -2.52
C PRO A 30 -6.98 18.37 -2.25
N SER A 31 -6.70 18.75 -1.00
CA SER A 31 -5.39 19.26 -0.56
C SER A 31 -4.24 18.25 -0.69
N PHE A 32 -4.53 16.96 -0.90
CA PHE A 32 -3.55 15.87 -0.95
C PHE A 32 -3.50 15.12 -2.29
N GLU A 33 -4.23 15.54 -3.33
CA GLU A 33 -4.37 14.80 -4.61
C GLU A 33 -3.04 14.27 -5.20
N ASN A 34 -1.94 15.02 -5.03
CA ASN A 34 -0.63 14.66 -5.57
C ASN A 34 0.40 14.20 -4.53
N ARG A 35 0.01 14.04 -3.25
CA ARG A 35 0.92 13.78 -2.12
C ARG A 35 0.57 12.53 -1.32
N LEU A 36 0.01 11.51 -1.97
CA LEU A 36 -0.34 10.23 -1.31
C LEU A 36 0.88 9.43 -0.85
N GLN A 37 2.07 9.71 -1.39
CA GLN A 37 3.29 8.99 -1.00
C GLN A 37 3.62 9.29 0.48
N ASN A 38 3.77 8.22 1.27
CA ASN A 38 4.04 8.28 2.72
C ASN A 38 2.97 8.99 3.55
N LEU A 39 1.76 9.21 3.01
CA LEU A 39 0.65 9.72 3.80
C LEU A 39 0.11 8.61 4.71
N GLN A 40 0.03 8.88 6.01
CA GLN A 40 -0.71 8.01 6.92
C GLN A 40 -2.20 8.16 6.64
N ILE A 41 -2.80 7.13 6.06
CA ILE A 41 -4.23 7.13 5.70
C ILE A 41 -5.10 6.38 6.71
N GLY A 42 -4.52 5.64 7.65
CA GLY A 42 -5.27 4.81 8.57
C GLY A 42 -4.41 3.88 9.41
N VAL A 43 -5.09 2.99 10.13
CA VAL A 43 -4.48 1.98 11.01
C VAL A 43 -5.05 0.60 10.66
N LEU A 44 -4.17 -0.38 10.41
CA LEU A 44 -4.54 -1.78 10.24
C LEU A 44 -4.22 -2.53 11.54
N CYS A 45 -5.22 -3.10 12.18
CA CYS A 45 -5.12 -3.83 13.42
C CYS A 45 -5.45 -5.31 13.23
N ARG A 46 -4.73 -6.18 13.95
CA ARG A 46 -5.05 -7.60 14.10
C ARG A 46 -5.04 -7.93 15.60
N PRO A 47 -6.20 -8.18 16.24
CA PRO A 47 -6.24 -8.68 17.60
C PRO A 47 -5.50 -10.02 17.69
N SER A 48 -4.70 -10.23 18.74
CA SER A 48 -3.91 -11.47 18.90
C SER A 48 -4.79 -12.73 19.02
N SER A 49 -6.04 -12.58 19.45
CA SER A 49 -6.99 -13.66 19.71
C SER A 49 -7.87 -14.03 18.51
N GLN A 50 -7.86 -13.25 17.42
CA GLN A 50 -8.76 -13.44 16.27
C GLN A 50 -8.01 -13.33 14.93
N GLU A 51 -8.48 -14.06 13.92
CA GLU A 51 -7.98 -13.93 12.54
C GLU A 51 -8.65 -12.79 11.75
N ASN A 52 -9.45 -11.98 12.43
CA ASN A 52 -10.09 -10.81 11.85
C ASN A 52 -9.13 -9.62 11.86
N TYR A 53 -9.17 -8.83 10.79
CA TYR A 53 -8.42 -7.58 10.69
C TYR A 53 -9.42 -6.43 10.66
N THR A 54 -9.08 -5.33 11.35
CA THR A 54 -9.81 -4.07 11.23
C THR A 54 -8.92 -3.03 10.59
N PHE A 55 -9.47 -2.28 9.65
CA PHE A 55 -8.79 -1.16 9.01
C PHE A 55 -9.60 0.11 9.24
N THR A 56 -9.03 1.04 9.98
CA THR A 56 -9.64 2.33 10.29
C THR A 56 -9.05 3.40 9.38
N VAL A 57 -9.89 4.07 8.59
CA VAL A 57 -9.52 5.17 7.69
C VAL A 57 -10.50 6.33 7.89
N GLY A 58 -10.00 7.46 8.38
CA GLY A 58 -10.85 8.56 8.84
C GLY A 58 -11.82 8.10 9.94
N TYR A 59 -13.12 8.24 9.72
CA TYR A 59 -14.18 7.79 10.64
C TYR A 59 -14.78 6.43 10.27
N HIS A 60 -14.21 5.74 9.28
CA HIS A 60 -14.69 4.45 8.82
C HIS A 60 -13.86 3.34 9.41
N GLU A 61 -14.52 2.35 10.00
CA GLU A 61 -13.92 1.08 10.38
C GLU A 61 -14.39 0.00 9.41
N LEU A 62 -13.43 -0.67 8.77
CA LEU A 62 -13.68 -1.74 7.82
C LEU A 62 -13.16 -3.05 8.41
N THR A 63 -14.01 -4.07 8.45
CA THR A 63 -13.61 -5.42 8.87
C THR A 63 -13.23 -6.25 7.66
N GLY A 64 -12.13 -6.99 7.76
CA GLY A 64 -11.64 -7.87 6.70
C GLY A 64 -10.91 -9.08 7.24
N THR A 65 -10.40 -9.90 6.32
CA THR A 65 -9.66 -11.13 6.62
C THR A 65 -8.34 -11.15 5.86
N LYS A 66 -7.37 -11.91 6.38
CA LYS A 66 -6.14 -12.20 5.64
C LYS A 66 -6.40 -13.38 4.70
N VAL A 67 -6.16 -13.19 3.41
CA VAL A 67 -6.36 -14.22 2.39
C VAL A 67 -5.03 -14.56 1.73
N SER A 68 -4.71 -15.86 1.69
CA SER A 68 -3.59 -16.36 0.89
C SER A 68 -3.97 -16.35 -0.59
N LEU A 69 -3.17 -15.68 -1.42
CA LEU A 69 -3.40 -15.64 -2.86
C LEU A 69 -3.10 -17.00 -3.50
N LYS A 70 -4.01 -17.48 -4.36
CA LYS A 70 -3.80 -18.72 -5.14
C LYS A 70 -2.60 -18.65 -6.09
N LYS A 71 -2.25 -17.44 -6.55
CA LYS A 71 -1.10 -17.17 -7.39
C LYS A 71 -0.27 -16.04 -6.77
N PRO A 72 1.06 -16.18 -6.65
CA PRO A 72 1.91 -15.11 -6.13
C PRO A 72 1.90 -13.90 -7.07
N ILE A 73 2.04 -12.70 -6.50
CA ILE A 73 2.15 -11.45 -7.24
C ILE A 73 3.56 -10.90 -7.09
N LEU A 74 4.18 -10.55 -8.22
CA LEU A 74 5.47 -9.87 -8.24
C LEU A 74 5.27 -8.36 -8.40
N VAL A 75 5.83 -7.59 -7.47
CA VAL A 75 5.82 -6.11 -7.53
C VAL A 75 7.09 -5.62 -8.21
N LEU A 76 6.95 -5.02 -9.39
CA LEU A 76 8.07 -4.45 -10.15
C LEU A 76 8.02 -2.93 -10.17
N LYS A 77 9.17 -2.28 -9.97
CA LYS A 77 9.32 -0.84 -10.22
C LYS A 77 9.55 -0.61 -11.71
N LYS A 78 8.65 0.13 -12.37
CA LYS A 78 8.85 0.53 -13.77
C LYS A 78 10.03 1.49 -13.88
N ILE A 79 11.04 1.12 -14.66
CA ILE A 79 12.19 1.98 -14.99
C ILE A 79 11.91 2.63 -16.34
N LYS A 80 11.83 3.98 -16.39
CA LYS A 80 11.77 4.70 -17.67
C LYS A 80 13.20 4.82 -18.22
N LEU A 81 13.47 4.20 -19.36
CA LEU A 81 14.69 4.48 -20.12
C LEU A 81 14.66 5.95 -20.56
N ARG A 82 15.56 6.80 -20.04
CA ARG A 82 15.84 8.08 -20.71
C ARG A 82 16.44 7.72 -22.06
N LYS A 83 15.74 8.04 -23.15
CA LYS A 83 16.36 8.04 -24.49
C LYS A 83 17.57 8.98 -24.39
N ARG A 84 18.78 8.44 -24.47
CA ARG A 84 19.95 9.24 -24.82
C ARG A 84 19.56 9.97 -26.10
N ARG A 85 19.50 11.31 -26.06
CA ARG A 85 19.50 12.09 -27.30
C ARG A 85 20.78 11.67 -28.03
N ARG A 86 20.64 10.88 -29.09
CA ARG A 86 21.70 10.77 -30.10
C ARG A 86 21.92 12.20 -30.59
N GLY A 87 23.19 12.62 -30.57
CA GLY A 87 23.59 13.98 -30.82
C GLY A 87 23.12 14.51 -32.18
N GLY A 88 23.13 15.83 -32.29
CA GLY A 88 23.09 16.52 -33.57
C GLY A 88 23.94 17.78 -33.45
N GLY A 89 24.89 17.93 -34.37
CA GLY A 89 25.59 19.17 -34.73
C GLY A 89 26.68 19.59 -33.78
#